data_AF-A0A060YXU3-F1
#
_entry.id   AF-A0A060YXU3-F1
#
_cell.length_a   1.000
_cell.length_b   1.000
_cell.length_c   1.000
_cell.angle_alpha   90.00
_cell.angle_beta   90.00
_cell.angle_gamma   90.00
#
_symmetry.space_group_name_H-M   'P 1'
#
loop_
_entity.id
_entity.type
_entity.pdbx_description
1 polymer ?
#
loop_
_entity_poly.entity_id
_entity_poly.type
_entity_poly.pdbx_seq_one_letter_code
_entity_poly.pdbx_strand_id
1 'polypeptide(L)'
;MTFLIVSLSLSLVQQVERKRHIGNDIVTIVFQFQEGEDTSPSFKPSMIRSHFTHIFALVRYNSQNDSYRLKIFSEESVPLFGPPLPSPPVFTDHQEFRDFLLVKLINGEKATLETPTFAQKRQRTLDMLIRSLYQDLIPDLHKNMLNRRSFSDVLPESPKSARKKEEARQAEFVRIGQALKLKTIVRGDAPTSLVTTGLCRKEPWESQSFCSTFSYETVCADSWGQSLLVATEAAGVMMIDAVDPLLSNPDAQVLPPVQVFDKTMVVKQMHVLEPQDLLITRTDKGV
;
A
#
# COMPACT_ATOMS: atom_id res chain seq x y z
N MET A 1 -6.73 -18.25 -3.18
CA MET A 1 -5.47 -17.98 -2.47
C MET A 1 -4.56 -19.16 -2.70
N THR A 2 -3.69 -19.07 -3.71
CA THR A 2 -2.72 -20.13 -4.02
C THR A 2 -1.49 -19.86 -3.16
N PHE A 3 -1.21 -20.71 -2.19
CA PHE A 3 -0.01 -20.60 -1.38
C PHE A 3 1.11 -21.38 -2.06
N LEU A 4 2.06 -20.67 -2.66
CA LEU A 4 3.26 -21.31 -3.15
C LEU A 4 4.40 -21.10 -2.15
N ILE A 5 4.78 -22.19 -1.47
CA ILE A 5 5.97 -22.22 -0.62
C ILE A 5 7.18 -22.44 -1.53
N VAL A 6 8.03 -21.42 -1.68
CA VAL A 6 9.28 -21.54 -2.43
C VAL A 6 10.39 -21.99 -1.49
N SER A 7 10.76 -23.27 -1.56
CA SER A 7 12.03 -23.75 -1.01
C SER A 7 13.16 -23.33 -1.96
N LEU A 8 14.04 -22.44 -1.50
CA LEU A 8 15.26 -22.05 -2.23
C LEU A 8 16.32 -23.16 -2.12
N SER A 9 16.09 -24.32 -2.75
CA SER A 9 17.14 -25.32 -2.95
C SER A 9 17.96 -24.96 -4.20
N LEU A 10 19.30 -24.95 -4.08
CA LEU A 10 20.30 -24.50 -5.06
C LEU A 10 20.38 -25.28 -6.39
N SER A 11 19.34 -25.97 -6.85
CA SER A 11 19.35 -26.68 -8.13
C SER A 11 18.67 -25.83 -9.23
N LEU A 12 19.50 -25.14 -10.02
CA LEU A 12 19.15 -24.16 -11.06
C LEU A 12 18.44 -24.73 -12.30
N VAL A 13 18.14 -26.04 -12.36
CA VAL A 13 17.69 -26.67 -13.60
C VAL A 13 16.22 -27.09 -13.49
N GLN A 14 15.38 -26.42 -14.29
CA GLN A 14 13.96 -26.70 -14.59
C GLN A 14 12.89 -26.40 -13.51
N GLN A 15 12.41 -25.14 -13.48
CA GLN A 15 11.12 -24.79 -12.86
C GLN A 15 10.29 -23.82 -13.74
N VAL A 16 10.25 -24.02 -15.06
CA VAL A 16 9.49 -23.16 -15.98
C VAL A 16 7.97 -23.25 -15.74
N GLU A 17 7.45 -24.41 -15.32
CA GLU A 17 6.01 -24.54 -14.96
C GLU A 17 5.64 -23.86 -13.64
N ARG A 18 6.55 -23.84 -12.65
CA ARG A 18 6.35 -23.07 -11.41
C ARG A 18 6.45 -21.56 -11.67
N LYS A 19 7.25 -21.14 -12.65
CA LYS A 19 7.42 -19.74 -13.08
C LYS A 19 6.13 -19.09 -13.60
N ARG A 20 5.17 -19.87 -14.10
CA ARG A 20 3.84 -19.37 -14.54
C ARG A 20 2.87 -19.11 -13.38
N HIS A 21 3.16 -19.62 -12.19
CA HIS A 21 2.31 -19.48 -11.00
C HIS A 21 2.91 -18.47 -10.01
N ILE A 22 4.24 -18.51 -9.79
CA ILE A 22 4.97 -17.57 -8.91
C ILE A 22 4.75 -16.10 -9.27
N GLY A 23 4.61 -15.81 -10.57
CA GLY A 23 4.52 -14.45 -11.08
C GLY A 23 3.12 -13.85 -11.15
N ASN A 24 2.07 -14.58 -10.78
CA ASN A 24 0.68 -14.11 -10.88
C ASN A 24 -0.01 -13.93 -9.53
N ASP A 25 0.64 -14.32 -8.43
CA ASP A 25 0.11 -14.14 -7.09
C ASP A 25 0.42 -12.73 -6.56
N ILE A 26 -0.54 -12.17 -5.82
CA ILE A 26 -0.42 -10.85 -5.20
C ILE A 26 0.55 -10.88 -4.01
N VAL A 27 0.46 -11.96 -3.21
CA VAL A 27 1.23 -12.16 -1.99
C VAL A 27 1.99 -13.49 -2.10
N THR A 28 3.31 -13.44 -1.90
CA THR A 28 4.19 -14.61 -2.02
C THR A 28 4.90 -14.90 -0.70
N ILE A 29 4.86 -16.15 -0.23
CA ILE A 29 5.60 -16.60 0.96
C ILE A 29 6.92 -17.24 0.51
N VAL A 30 8.03 -16.73 1.03
CA VAL A 30 9.37 -17.27 0.82
C VAL A 30 9.82 -17.91 2.11
N PHE A 31 10.01 -19.22 2.09
CA PHE A 31 10.44 -19.96 3.27
C PHE A 31 11.94 -20.27 3.17
N GLN A 32 12.71 -19.80 4.15
CA GLN A 32 14.13 -20.02 4.26
C GLN A 32 14.40 -20.98 5.44
N PHE A 33 14.93 -22.15 5.11
CA PHE A 33 15.49 -23.06 6.10
C PHE A 33 16.93 -22.63 6.38
N GLN A 34 17.23 -22.36 7.65
CA GLN A 34 18.59 -22.06 8.08
C GLN A 34 19.21 -23.33 8.66
N GLU A 35 20.02 -24.04 7.86
CA GLU A 35 20.92 -25.08 8.35
C GLU A 35 22.30 -24.45 8.55
N GLY A 36 22.65 -24.12 9.79
CA GLY A 36 24.00 -23.65 10.16
C GLY A 36 24.23 -22.13 10.22
N GLU A 37 25.45 -21.77 10.60
CA GLU A 37 25.92 -20.40 10.81
C GLU A 37 26.43 -19.81 9.47
N ASP A 38 25.83 -18.69 9.06
CA ASP A 38 26.40 -17.66 8.18
C ASP A 38 26.47 -17.76 6.64
N THR A 39 25.62 -18.50 5.92
CA THR A 39 25.67 -18.40 4.43
C THR A 39 24.35 -18.51 3.64
N SER A 40 23.17 -18.22 4.21
CA SER A 40 21.97 -18.13 3.34
C SER A 40 21.93 -16.79 2.57
N PRO A 41 21.72 -16.78 1.24
CA PRO A 41 21.59 -15.54 0.49
C PRO A 41 20.42 -14.71 1.03
N SER A 42 20.68 -13.42 1.28
CA SER A 42 19.66 -12.43 1.61
C SER A 42 18.65 -12.36 0.47
N PHE A 43 17.45 -12.94 0.66
CA PHE A 43 16.35 -12.76 -0.28
C PHE A 43 16.09 -11.26 -0.46
N LYS A 44 16.09 -10.80 -1.70
CA LYS A 44 15.69 -9.45 -2.08
C LYS A 44 14.47 -9.55 -3.00
N PRO A 45 13.43 -8.74 -2.80
CA PRO A 45 12.27 -8.70 -3.69
C PRO A 45 12.65 -8.55 -5.18
N SER A 46 13.73 -7.83 -5.47
CA SER A 46 14.26 -7.65 -6.84
C SER A 46 14.69 -8.94 -7.56
N MET A 47 14.84 -10.05 -6.83
CA MET A 47 15.16 -11.37 -7.40
C MET A 47 13.97 -11.96 -8.19
N ILE A 48 12.74 -11.52 -7.90
CA ILE A 48 11.51 -11.99 -8.57
C ILE A 48 10.91 -10.82 -9.36
N ARG A 49 10.94 -10.91 -10.69
CA ARG A 49 10.26 -9.93 -11.56
C ARG A 49 8.82 -10.37 -11.82
N SER A 50 7.87 -9.78 -11.11
CA SER A 50 6.43 -9.93 -11.36
C SER A 50 5.74 -8.57 -11.31
N HIS A 51 4.76 -8.35 -12.19
CA HIS A 51 3.85 -7.20 -12.15
C HIS A 51 2.63 -7.42 -11.24
N PHE A 52 2.43 -8.64 -10.75
CA PHE A 52 1.29 -9.01 -9.91
C PHE A 52 1.68 -9.13 -8.44
N THR A 53 2.92 -9.53 -8.14
CA THR A 53 3.39 -9.69 -6.77
C THR A 53 3.75 -8.35 -6.16
N HIS A 54 2.96 -7.91 -5.19
CA HIS A 54 3.18 -6.64 -4.48
C HIS A 54 3.69 -6.86 -3.05
N ILE A 55 3.56 -8.08 -2.51
CA ILE A 55 3.97 -8.40 -1.14
C ILE A 55 4.77 -9.71 -1.11
N PHE A 56 5.88 -9.69 -0.38
CA PHE A 56 6.67 -10.87 -0.03
C PHE A 56 6.73 -11.06 1.49
N ALA A 57 6.41 -12.26 1.94
CA ALA A 57 6.58 -12.68 3.33
C ALA A 57 7.75 -13.66 3.44
N LEU A 58 8.86 -13.18 3.99
CA LEU A 58 10.05 -13.98 4.22
C LEU A 58 9.97 -14.63 5.61
N VAL A 59 9.79 -15.93 5.63
CA VAL A 59 9.74 -16.76 6.85
C VAL A 59 11.06 -17.49 6.99
N ARG A 60 11.74 -17.28 8.11
CA ARG A 60 12.95 -18.02 8.48
C ARG A 60 12.66 -18.91 9.67
N TYR A 61 12.95 -20.19 9.55
CA TYR A 61 12.88 -21.11 10.68
C TYR A 61 14.25 -21.26 11.32
N ASN A 62 14.31 -21.05 12.64
CA ASN A 62 15.49 -21.29 13.46
C ASN A 62 15.28 -22.59 14.25
N SER A 63 16.07 -23.61 13.91
CA SER A 63 15.99 -24.93 14.54
C SER A 63 16.61 -24.98 15.94
N GLN A 64 17.45 -24.02 16.33
CA GLN A 64 18.11 -24.03 17.65
C GLN A 64 17.15 -23.66 18.78
N ASN A 65 16.22 -22.76 18.51
CA ASN A 65 15.27 -22.22 19.49
C ASN A 65 13.80 -22.47 19.11
N ASP A 66 13.57 -23.36 18.13
CA ASP A 66 12.25 -23.73 17.59
C ASP A 66 11.36 -22.50 17.34
N SER A 67 11.86 -21.56 16.55
CA SER A 67 11.17 -20.28 16.32
C SER A 67 11.14 -19.85 14.86
N TYR A 68 10.11 -19.09 14.51
CA TYR A 68 9.93 -18.47 13.21
C TYR A 68 10.23 -16.99 13.27
N ARG A 69 11.05 -16.48 12.34
CA ARG A 69 11.28 -15.06 12.13
C ARG A 69 10.62 -14.60 10.83
N LEU A 70 9.79 -13.56 10.92
CA LEU A 70 9.05 -13.02 9.78
C LEU A 70 9.63 -11.67 9.35
N LYS A 71 9.81 -11.47 8.04
CA LYS A 71 10.03 -10.16 7.44
C LYS A 71 9.04 -9.95 6.30
N ILE A 72 8.42 -8.78 6.24
CA ILE A 72 7.48 -8.41 5.18
C ILE A 72 8.16 -7.37 4.29
N PHE A 73 8.05 -7.58 2.99
CA PHE A 73 8.39 -6.59 1.97
C PHE A 73 7.12 -6.28 1.19
N SER A 74 6.78 -5.01 1.01
CA SER A 74 5.67 -4.56 0.19
C SER A 74 6.14 -3.49 -0.77
N GLU A 75 5.46 -3.33 -1.90
CA GLU A 75 5.61 -2.13 -2.72
C GLU A 75 5.14 -0.89 -1.96
N GLU A 76 5.74 0.26 -2.28
CA GLU A 76 5.41 1.57 -1.69
C GLU A 76 3.95 1.96 -1.93
N SER A 77 3.38 1.54 -3.05
CA SER A 77 1.98 1.84 -3.40
C SER A 77 0.96 1.08 -2.55
N VAL A 78 1.39 0.04 -1.82
CA VAL A 78 0.52 -0.77 -0.96
C VAL A 78 0.39 -0.07 0.40
N PRO A 79 -0.84 0.29 0.82
CA PRO A 79 -1.07 0.85 2.15
C PRO A 79 -0.58 -0.10 3.25
N LEU A 80 -0.25 0.46 4.43
CA LEU A 80 0.09 -0.36 5.59
C LEU A 80 -1.07 -1.29 5.96
N PHE A 81 -0.76 -2.55 6.24
CA PHE A 81 -1.76 -3.57 6.57
C PHE A 81 -1.40 -4.29 7.87
N GLY A 82 -2.42 -4.57 8.68
CA GLY A 82 -2.26 -5.24 9.97
C GLY A 82 -2.24 -6.77 9.89
N PRO A 83 -1.93 -7.46 10.99
CA PRO A 83 -1.42 -6.94 12.27
C PRO A 83 0.03 -6.41 12.15
N PRO A 84 0.48 -5.43 12.94
CA PRO A 84 1.89 -5.01 12.94
C PRO A 84 2.80 -6.17 13.33
N LEU A 85 4.05 -6.17 12.83
CA LEU A 85 5.03 -7.19 13.21
C LEU A 85 5.40 -7.02 14.69
N PRO A 86 5.58 -8.12 15.45
CA PRO A 86 6.12 -8.02 16.80
C PRO A 86 7.56 -7.50 16.75
N SER A 87 8.02 -6.90 17.86
CA SER A 87 9.41 -6.46 18.03
C SER A 87 10.01 -7.22 19.23
N PRO A 88 10.90 -8.21 19.01
CA PRO A 88 11.44 -8.64 17.72
C PRO A 88 10.41 -9.45 16.89
N PRO A 89 10.55 -9.53 15.55
CA PRO A 89 9.58 -10.22 14.67
C PRO A 89 9.80 -11.74 14.68
N VAL A 90 9.79 -12.34 15.87
CA VAL A 90 10.10 -13.74 16.15
C VAL A 90 8.91 -14.36 16.90
N PHE A 91 8.52 -15.56 16.50
CA PHE A 91 7.40 -16.31 17.06
C PHE A 91 7.88 -17.67 17.54
N THR A 92 7.60 -17.99 18.80
CA THR A 92 7.92 -19.28 19.43
C THR A 92 6.72 -20.22 19.47
N ASP A 93 5.49 -19.69 19.45
CA ASP A 93 4.28 -20.49 19.29
C ASP A 93 3.93 -20.64 17.79
N HIS A 94 3.89 -21.89 17.33
CA HIS A 94 3.65 -22.23 15.92
C HIS A 94 2.20 -21.97 15.49
N GLN A 95 1.22 -22.13 16.39
CA GLN A 95 -0.18 -21.82 16.07
C GLN A 95 -0.39 -20.31 16.01
N GLU A 96 0.15 -19.58 16.98
CA GLU A 96 0.12 -18.11 16.96
C GLU A 96 0.77 -17.56 15.70
N PHE A 97 1.94 -18.09 15.31
CA PHE A 97 2.61 -17.71 14.08
C PHE A 97 1.75 -17.96 12.84
N ARG A 98 1.11 -19.13 12.75
CA ARG A 98 0.24 -19.49 11.62
C ARG A 98 -0.92 -18.53 11.50
N ASP A 99 -1.61 -18.26 12.60
CA ASP A 99 -2.77 -17.36 12.61
C ASP A 99 -2.36 -15.92 12.29
N PHE A 100 -1.27 -15.44 12.90
CA PHE A 100 -0.69 -14.14 12.61
C PHE A 100 -0.36 -14.01 11.11
N LEU A 101 0.36 -14.99 10.55
CA LEU A 101 0.79 -14.98 9.16
C LEU A 101 -0.40 -14.96 8.22
N LEU A 102 -1.41 -15.82 8.44
CA LEU A 102 -2.61 -15.86 7.59
C LEU A 102 -3.35 -14.52 7.61
N VAL A 103 -3.61 -13.96 8.79
CA VAL A 103 -4.31 -12.67 8.91
C VAL A 103 -3.49 -11.56 8.25
N LYS A 104 -2.17 -11.52 8.49
CA LYS A 104 -1.26 -10.53 7.90
C LYS A 104 -1.30 -10.55 6.37
N LEU A 105 -1.26 -11.73 5.77
CA LEU A 105 -1.23 -11.87 4.31
C LEU A 105 -2.58 -11.61 3.66
N ILE A 106 -3.69 -12.01 4.30
CA ILE A 106 -5.05 -11.67 3.82
C ILE A 106 -5.25 -10.16 3.83
N ASN A 107 -4.84 -9.48 4.90
CA ASN A 107 -4.92 -8.03 4.99
C ASN A 107 -4.00 -7.35 3.98
N GLY A 108 -2.80 -7.91 3.74
CA GLY A 108 -1.90 -7.43 2.69
C GLY A 108 -2.50 -7.55 1.29
N GLU A 109 -3.11 -8.69 0.97
CA GLU A 109 -3.80 -8.88 -0.31
C GLU A 109 -4.93 -7.85 -0.47
N LYS A 110 -5.72 -7.62 0.59
CA LYS A 110 -6.77 -6.59 0.61
C LYS A 110 -6.23 -5.18 0.42
N ALA A 111 -5.16 -4.80 1.11
CA ALA A 111 -4.52 -3.50 0.93
C ALA A 111 -4.01 -3.32 -0.50
N THR A 112 -3.53 -4.39 -1.13
CA THR A 112 -3.08 -4.34 -2.53
C THR A 112 -4.23 -4.01 -3.49
N LEU A 113 -5.48 -4.31 -3.13
CA LEU A 113 -6.64 -3.99 -3.95
C LEU A 113 -6.90 -2.47 -4.08
N GLU A 114 -6.37 -1.69 -3.15
CA GLU A 114 -6.49 -0.23 -3.10
C GLU A 114 -5.41 0.47 -3.92
N THR A 115 -4.37 -0.25 -4.36
CA THR A 115 -3.33 0.37 -5.19
C THR A 115 -3.91 0.82 -6.55
N PRO A 116 -3.35 1.87 -7.18
CA PRO A 116 -3.89 2.42 -8.42
C PRO A 116 -4.05 1.39 -9.55
N THR A 117 -3.14 0.41 -9.62
CA THR A 117 -3.13 -0.62 -10.67
C THR A 117 -4.33 -1.56 -10.54
N PHE A 118 -4.68 -2.00 -9.33
CA PHE A 118 -5.82 -2.87 -9.09
C PHE A 118 -7.14 -2.11 -8.97
N ALA A 119 -7.14 -0.95 -8.32
CA ALA A 119 -8.32 -0.10 -8.17
C ALA A 119 -8.90 0.32 -9.54
N GLN A 120 -8.05 0.78 -10.47
CA GLN A 120 -8.52 1.17 -11.81
C GLN A 120 -9.08 -0.01 -12.61
N LYS A 121 -8.44 -1.18 -12.54
CA LYS A 121 -8.93 -2.40 -13.22
C LYS A 121 -10.29 -2.80 -12.66
N ARG A 122 -10.44 -2.79 -11.32
CA ARG A 122 -11.69 -3.10 -10.63
C ARG A 122 -12.80 -2.12 -11.00
N GLN A 123 -12.51 -0.84 -11.03
CA GLN A 123 -13.49 0.18 -11.40
C GLN A 123 -13.98 0.00 -12.83
N ARG A 124 -13.08 -0.29 -13.79
CA ARG A 124 -13.49 -0.61 -15.17
C ARG A 124 -14.38 -1.85 -15.26
N THR A 125 -14.05 -2.91 -14.50
CA THR A 125 -14.90 -4.11 -14.45
C THR A 125 -16.26 -3.81 -13.82
N LEU A 126 -16.29 -3.04 -12.74
CA LEU A 126 -17.53 -2.63 -12.08
C LEU A 126 -18.41 -1.80 -13.04
N ASP A 127 -17.84 -0.80 -13.71
CA ASP A 127 -18.55 0.01 -14.69
C ASP A 127 -19.13 -0.85 -15.84
N MET A 128 -18.35 -1.82 -16.32
CA MET A 128 -18.81 -2.76 -17.35
C MET A 128 -19.98 -3.62 -16.86
N LEU A 129 -19.89 -4.17 -15.64
CA LEU A 129 -20.95 -4.99 -15.04
C LEU A 129 -22.23 -4.19 -14.79
N ILE A 130 -22.10 -2.97 -14.27
CA ILE A 130 -23.23 -2.05 -14.06
C ILE A 130 -23.90 -1.71 -15.40
N ARG A 131 -23.11 -1.40 -16.44
CA ARG A 131 -23.64 -1.13 -17.77
C ARG A 131 -24.35 -2.34 -18.37
N SER A 132 -23.81 -3.55 -18.20
CA SER A 132 -24.47 -4.78 -18.63
C SER A 132 -25.82 -4.95 -17.93
N LEU A 133 -25.82 -4.85 -16.60
CA LEU A 133 -27.05 -4.99 -15.80
C LEU A 133 -28.10 -3.94 -16.18
N TYR A 134 -27.70 -2.69 -16.43
CA TYR A 134 -28.59 -1.64 -16.91
C TYR A 134 -29.20 -1.98 -18.28
N GLN A 135 -28.40 -2.51 -19.22
CA GLN A 135 -28.88 -2.93 -20.54
C GLN A 135 -29.77 -4.17 -20.49
N ASP A 136 -29.59 -5.05 -19.51
CA ASP A 136 -30.40 -6.26 -19.33
C ASP A 136 -31.74 -5.99 -18.64
N LEU A 137 -31.83 -4.93 -17.81
CA LEU A 137 -33.04 -4.59 -17.04
C LEU A 137 -34.00 -3.63 -17.78
N ILE A 138 -33.49 -2.80 -18.69
CA ILE A 138 -34.29 -1.84 -19.49
C ILE A 138 -35.12 -2.42 -20.66
N PRO A 139 -34.83 -3.61 -21.23
CA PRO A 139 -35.65 -4.18 -22.30
C PRO A 139 -37.10 -4.44 -21.90
N ASP A 140 -37.41 -4.49 -20.60
CA ASP A 140 -38.78 -4.72 -20.09
C ASP A 140 -39.53 -3.44 -19.71
N LEU A 141 -38.88 -2.28 -19.60
CA LEU A 141 -39.57 -1.01 -19.33
C LEU A 141 -40.09 -0.33 -20.62
N HIS A 142 -39.46 -0.60 -21.77
CA HIS A 142 -39.80 0.02 -23.06
C HIS A 142 -40.41 -0.95 -24.09
N LYS A 143 -40.92 -2.12 -23.67
CA LYS A 143 -41.69 -3.03 -24.53
C LYS A 143 -43.19 -2.98 -24.26
N ASN A 144 -43.74 -1.77 -24.22
CA ASN A 144 -45.13 -1.58 -24.65
C ASN A 144 -45.09 -1.04 -26.08
N MET A 145 -45.42 -1.96 -27.00
CA MET A 145 -45.94 -1.77 -28.35
C MET A 145 -45.71 -0.41 -29.03
N LEU A 146 -44.98 -0.44 -30.16
CA LEU A 146 -45.22 0.26 -31.44
C LEU A 146 -43.88 0.70 -32.08
N ASN A 147 -43.15 -0.21 -32.70
CA ASN A 147 -42.76 0.00 -34.10
C ASN A 147 -42.12 -1.25 -34.72
N ARG A 148 -42.90 -1.84 -35.62
CA ARG A 148 -42.52 -2.88 -36.55
C ARG A 148 -41.68 -2.19 -37.64
N ARG A 149 -40.39 -2.52 -37.73
CA ARG A 149 -39.46 -2.38 -38.89
C ARG A 149 -39.57 -1.14 -39.80
N SER A 150 -38.44 -0.44 -40.01
CA SER A 150 -38.14 0.13 -41.32
C SER A 150 -36.77 -0.36 -41.82
N PHE A 151 -36.74 -0.70 -43.10
CA PHE A 151 -35.68 -1.33 -43.87
C PHE A 151 -34.49 -0.38 -44.11
N SER A 152 -33.48 -0.38 -43.24
CA SER A 152 -32.15 0.14 -43.60
C SER A 152 -30.98 -0.80 -43.29
N ASP A 153 -31.24 -1.98 -42.71
CA ASP A 153 -30.23 -3.03 -42.45
C ASP A 153 -29.95 -3.93 -43.67
N VAL A 154 -29.98 -3.40 -44.91
CA VAL A 154 -29.68 -4.20 -46.11
C VAL A 154 -28.69 -3.52 -47.07
N LEU A 155 -27.68 -2.82 -46.55
CA LEU A 155 -26.53 -2.41 -47.37
C LEU A 155 -25.21 -2.86 -46.72
N PRO A 156 -24.31 -3.54 -47.45
CA PRO A 156 -22.96 -3.80 -46.97
C PRO A 156 -22.22 -2.46 -46.82
N GLU A 157 -21.83 -2.10 -45.59
CA GLU A 157 -20.98 -0.94 -45.32
C GLU A 157 -19.67 -1.07 -46.10
N SER A 158 -19.40 -0.08 -46.97
CA SER A 158 -18.19 -0.03 -47.79
C SER A 158 -16.95 0.18 -46.93
N PRO A 159 -15.83 -0.55 -47.17
CA PRO A 159 -14.60 -0.46 -46.36
C PRO A 159 -13.94 0.95 -46.32
N LYS A 160 -14.44 1.91 -47.11
CA LYS A 160 -13.97 3.30 -47.11
C LYS A 160 -14.56 4.14 -45.96
N SER A 161 -15.75 3.82 -45.43
CA SER A 161 -16.37 4.57 -44.31
C SER A 161 -15.71 4.27 -42.97
N ALA A 162 -15.31 3.01 -42.75
CA ALA A 162 -14.64 2.55 -41.53
C ALA A 162 -13.27 3.21 -41.32
N ARG A 163 -12.50 3.40 -42.40
CA ARG A 163 -11.16 4.03 -42.33
C ARG A 163 -11.21 5.49 -41.91
N LYS A 164 -12.22 6.22 -42.39
CA LYS A 164 -12.46 7.63 -42.05
C LYS A 164 -12.97 7.82 -40.61
N LYS A 165 -13.71 6.82 -40.09
CA LYS A 165 -14.18 6.78 -38.70
C LYS A 165 -13.05 6.49 -37.70
N GLU A 166 -12.09 5.66 -38.08
CA GLU A 166 -10.91 5.35 -37.26
C GLU A 166 -9.93 6.53 -37.20
N GLU A 167 -9.74 7.24 -38.31
CA GLU A 167 -8.91 8.44 -38.38
C GLU A 167 -9.46 9.58 -37.48
N ALA A 168 -10.79 9.73 -37.43
CA ALA A 168 -11.44 10.67 -36.52
C ALA A 168 -11.22 10.30 -35.04
N ARG A 169 -11.28 9.02 -34.69
CA ARG A 169 -10.99 8.54 -33.32
C ARG A 169 -9.54 8.79 -32.93
N GLN A 170 -8.61 8.57 -33.86
CA GLN A 170 -7.19 8.77 -33.60
C GLN A 170 -6.86 10.25 -33.41
N ALA A 171 -7.47 11.14 -34.21
CA ALA A 171 -7.34 12.58 -34.04
C ALA A 171 -7.90 13.07 -32.69
N GLU A 172 -9.03 12.52 -32.25
CA GLU A 172 -9.63 12.84 -30.96
C GLU A 172 -8.77 12.35 -29.78
N PHE A 173 -8.20 11.16 -29.88
CA PHE A 173 -7.26 10.61 -28.87
C PHE A 173 -6.02 11.49 -28.71
N VAL A 174 -5.43 11.95 -29.82
CA VAL A 174 -4.26 12.86 -29.79
C VAL A 174 -4.64 14.20 -29.16
N ARG A 175 -5.79 14.77 -29.50
CA ARG A 175 -6.27 16.04 -28.93
C ARG A 175 -6.47 15.93 -27.42
N ILE A 176 -7.07 14.83 -26.94
CA ILE A 176 -7.26 14.57 -25.50
C ILE A 176 -5.90 14.45 -24.80
N GLY A 177 -4.95 13.70 -25.37
CA GLY A 177 -3.61 13.54 -24.82
C GLY A 177 -2.83 14.87 -24.71
N GLN A 178 -2.94 15.74 -25.72
CA GLN A 178 -2.33 17.07 -25.70
C GLN A 178 -2.96 17.99 -24.65
N ALA A 179 -4.29 17.97 -24.50
CA ALA A 179 -4.99 18.76 -23.50
C ALA A 179 -4.65 18.31 -22.06
N LEU A 180 -4.51 17.00 -21.84
CA LEU A 180 -4.06 16.45 -20.55
C LEU A 180 -2.63 16.88 -20.25
N LYS A 181 -1.71 16.80 -21.23
CA LYS A 181 -0.33 17.25 -21.08
C LYS A 181 -0.24 18.74 -20.70
N LEU A 182 -1.06 19.59 -21.33
CA LEU A 182 -1.13 21.01 -21.01
C LEU A 182 -1.63 21.24 -19.57
N LYS A 183 -2.69 20.52 -19.16
CA LYS A 183 -3.21 20.59 -17.78
C LYS A 183 -2.19 20.14 -16.74
N THR A 184 -1.44 19.08 -17.02
CA THR A 184 -0.36 18.58 -16.14
C THR A 184 0.80 19.57 -16.03
N ILE A 185 1.13 20.29 -17.12
CA ILE A 185 2.13 21.36 -17.10
C ILE A 185 1.65 22.57 -16.28
N VAL A 186 0.40 23.01 -16.49
CA VAL A 186 -0.19 24.14 -15.74
C VAL A 186 -0.28 23.84 -14.24
N ARG A 187 -0.46 22.55 -13.88
CA ARG A 187 -0.51 22.10 -12.49
C ARG A 187 0.86 21.90 -11.84
N GLY A 188 1.95 21.95 -12.61
CA GLY A 188 3.32 21.76 -12.11
C GLY A 188 3.71 20.30 -11.85
N ASP A 189 2.84 19.34 -12.22
CA ASP A 189 3.05 17.90 -12.03
C ASP A 189 3.86 17.26 -13.17
N ALA A 190 4.20 18.03 -14.20
CA ALA A 190 4.97 17.55 -15.34
C ALA A 190 6.49 17.57 -15.01
N PRO A 191 7.24 16.49 -15.27
CA PRO A 191 8.69 16.49 -15.14
C PRO A 191 9.28 17.22 -16.37
N THR A 192 9.09 18.52 -16.45
CA THR A 192 9.75 19.37 -17.44
C THR A 192 10.87 20.13 -16.75
N SER A 193 12.10 19.69 -17.03
CA SER A 193 13.38 20.35 -16.75
C SER A 193 13.57 20.90 -15.33
N LEU A 194 14.47 20.23 -14.60
CA LEU A 194 15.26 20.81 -13.53
C LEU A 194 15.76 22.22 -13.91
N VAL A 195 15.87 23.08 -12.89
CA VAL A 195 16.30 24.49 -12.87
C VAL A 195 15.12 25.43 -12.58
N THR A 196 15.29 26.21 -11.51
CA THR A 196 14.41 27.27 -10.98
C THR A 196 13.23 26.87 -10.08
N THR A 197 13.54 26.25 -8.92
CA THR A 197 12.95 26.67 -7.63
C THR A 197 13.96 26.36 -6.53
N GLY A 198 14.84 27.32 -6.25
CA GLY A 198 15.62 27.33 -5.02
C GLY A 198 14.73 27.84 -3.90
N LEU A 199 14.11 26.92 -3.18
CA LEU A 199 13.58 27.04 -1.81
C LEU A 199 13.40 25.60 -1.34
N CYS A 200 14.13 25.22 -0.30
CA CYS A 200 14.28 23.85 0.21
C CYS A 200 13.00 23.01 0.08
N ARG A 201 12.95 22.15 -0.95
CA ARG A 201 12.07 20.99 -0.89
C ARG A 201 12.68 20.06 0.13
N LYS A 202 12.12 20.04 1.35
CA LYS A 202 12.34 18.91 2.25
C LYS A 202 11.95 17.65 1.49
N GLU A 203 12.86 16.71 1.39
CA GLU A 203 12.58 15.44 0.75
C GLU A 203 11.51 14.69 1.57
N PRO A 204 10.60 13.92 0.96
CA PRO A 204 9.52 13.22 1.68
C PRO A 204 10.00 12.29 2.80
N TRP A 205 11.27 11.90 2.76
CA TRP A 205 11.97 10.97 3.64
C TRP A 205 13.01 11.66 4.55
N GLU A 206 12.93 12.99 4.71
CA GLU A 206 13.83 13.70 5.60
C GLU A 206 13.50 13.40 7.08
N SER A 207 14.50 12.90 7.82
CA SER A 207 14.34 12.60 9.25
C SER A 207 14.07 13.87 10.04
N GLN A 208 12.89 13.96 10.66
CA GLN A 208 12.54 15.06 11.54
C GLN A 208 12.91 14.71 13.00
N SER A 209 13.72 15.56 13.63
CA SER A 209 14.05 15.42 15.05
C SER A 209 13.08 16.25 15.89
N PHE A 210 12.32 15.59 16.76
CA PHE A 210 11.36 16.24 17.66
C PHE A 210 11.94 16.54 19.05
N CYS A 211 12.89 15.72 19.50
CA CYS A 211 13.52 15.88 20.80
C CYS A 211 14.93 15.26 20.79
N SER A 212 15.93 15.99 21.29
CA SER A 212 17.31 15.50 21.42
C SER A 212 17.53 14.68 22.69
N THR A 213 16.66 14.80 23.68
CA THR A 213 16.78 14.10 24.96
C THR A 213 15.40 13.81 25.53
N PHE A 214 14.94 12.57 25.37
CA PHE A 214 13.65 12.13 25.90
C PHE A 214 13.88 11.18 27.08
N SER A 215 13.41 11.57 28.27
CA SER A 215 13.75 10.90 29.53
C SER A 215 12.97 9.62 29.83
N TYR A 216 11.99 9.25 28.99
CA TYR A 216 11.09 8.13 29.22
C TYR A 216 11.27 7.05 28.15
N GLU A 217 11.03 5.80 28.53
CA GLU A 217 11.01 4.69 27.59
C GLU A 217 9.75 4.71 26.72
N THR A 218 9.93 4.57 25.42
CA THR A 218 8.90 4.72 24.40
C THR A 218 8.24 3.38 24.07
N VAL A 219 6.92 3.28 24.24
CA VAL A 219 6.14 2.08 23.87
C VAL A 219 5.71 2.13 22.41
N CYS A 220 5.07 3.24 22.02
CA CYS A 220 4.65 3.51 20.65
C CYS A 220 4.51 5.03 20.44
N ALA A 221 4.52 5.46 19.19
CA ALA A 221 4.39 6.87 18.81
C ALA A 221 3.73 6.99 17.44
N ASP A 222 3.08 8.12 17.19
CA ASP A 222 2.54 8.48 15.86
C ASP A 222 2.54 10.00 15.70
N SER A 223 2.61 10.48 14.46
CA SER A 223 2.57 11.91 14.15
C SER A 223 1.13 12.41 14.11
N TRP A 224 0.90 13.62 14.63
CA TRP A 224 -0.34 14.37 14.45
C TRP A 224 0.00 15.80 14.02
N GLY A 225 -0.05 16.03 12.71
CA GLY A 225 0.33 17.30 12.11
C GLY A 225 1.83 17.56 12.26
N GLN A 226 2.18 18.61 13.00
CA GLN A 226 3.57 18.96 13.32
C GLN A 226 4.00 18.42 14.69
N SER A 227 3.15 17.67 15.38
CA SER A 227 3.43 17.16 16.73
C SER A 227 3.62 15.65 16.68
N LEU A 228 4.38 15.12 17.62
CA LEU A 228 4.59 13.69 17.81
C LEU A 228 3.89 13.27 19.11
N LEU A 229 2.94 12.35 19.01
CA LEU A 229 2.38 11.68 20.17
C LEU A 229 3.25 10.49 20.54
N VAL A 230 3.53 10.35 21.83
CA VAL A 230 4.45 9.36 22.37
C VAL A 230 3.85 8.72 23.60
N ALA A 231 3.57 7.41 23.54
CA ALA A 231 3.16 6.64 24.71
C ALA A 231 4.39 6.14 25.45
N THR A 232 4.41 6.40 26.75
CA THR A 232 5.48 6.02 27.68
C THR A 232 4.91 5.16 28.80
N GLU A 233 5.72 4.26 29.34
CA GLU A 233 5.28 3.43 30.47
C GLU A 233 5.17 4.22 31.78
N ALA A 234 6.05 5.21 31.98
CA ALA A 234 6.15 5.92 33.25
C ALA A 234 5.27 7.18 33.35
N ALA A 235 5.05 7.89 32.23
CA ALA A 235 4.38 9.19 32.21
C ALA A 235 3.06 9.20 31.40
N GLY A 236 2.62 8.05 30.86
CA GLY A 236 1.44 8.00 30.01
C GLY A 236 1.74 8.52 28.59
N VAL A 237 0.77 9.16 27.95
CA VAL A 237 0.92 9.68 26.58
C VAL A 237 1.29 11.15 26.62
N MET A 238 2.38 11.49 25.96
CA MET A 238 2.93 12.83 25.86
C MET A 238 2.85 13.31 24.40
N MET A 239 2.62 14.61 24.20
CA MET A 239 2.72 15.30 22.92
C MET A 239 3.99 16.13 22.89
N ILE A 240 4.75 16.01 21.81
CA ILE A 240 5.98 16.75 21.57
C ILE A 240 5.79 17.55 20.29
N ASP A 241 5.78 18.87 20.39
CA ASP A 241 5.66 19.72 19.21
C ASP A 241 6.98 19.76 18.43
N ALA A 242 6.92 19.68 17.09
CA ALA A 242 8.10 19.95 16.28
C ALA A 242 8.48 21.42 16.39
N VAL A 243 9.74 21.66 16.73
CA VAL A 243 10.35 22.98 16.59
C VAL A 243 10.62 23.19 15.09
N ASP A 244 9.94 24.15 14.47
CA ASP A 244 10.20 24.53 13.08
C ASP A 244 11.60 25.15 12.98
N PRO A 245 12.57 24.52 12.27
CA PRO A 245 13.94 25.03 12.17
C PRO A 245 14.03 26.41 11.48
N LEU A 246 12.98 26.83 10.77
CA LEU A 246 12.94 28.10 10.04
C LEU A 246 12.31 29.25 10.84
N LEU A 247 11.64 28.96 11.96
CA LEU A 247 11.01 29.95 12.85
C LEU A 247 11.62 29.98 14.26
N SER A 248 12.53 29.05 14.58
CA SER A 248 13.16 28.99 15.89
C SER A 248 14.24 30.06 16.05
N ASN A 249 13.90 31.10 16.80
CA ASN A 249 14.89 31.95 17.46
C ASN A 249 15.87 31.04 18.24
N PRO A 250 17.19 31.23 18.20
CA PRO A 250 18.14 30.38 18.96
C PRO A 250 17.91 30.39 20.49
N ASP A 251 17.13 31.35 20.99
CA ASP A 251 16.66 31.44 22.39
C ASP A 251 15.24 30.87 22.61
N ALA A 252 14.60 30.27 21.60
CA ALA A 252 13.28 29.67 21.74
C ALA A 252 13.39 28.40 22.61
N GLN A 253 12.89 28.50 23.84
CA GLN A 253 12.78 27.37 24.76
C GLN A 253 12.05 26.22 24.07
N VAL A 254 12.70 25.05 24.00
CA VAL A 254 12.03 23.79 23.65
C VAL A 254 10.88 23.61 24.62
N LEU A 255 9.65 23.66 24.10
CA LEU A 255 8.47 23.48 24.94
C LEU A 255 8.54 22.08 25.56
N PRO A 256 8.29 21.95 26.88
CA PRO A 256 8.32 20.65 27.53
C PRO A 256 7.21 19.77 26.95
N PRO A 257 7.43 18.45 26.84
CA PRO A 257 6.38 17.53 26.40
C PRO A 257 5.10 17.71 27.22
N VAL A 258 3.96 17.83 26.53
CA VAL A 258 2.65 18.04 27.15
C VAL A 258 2.00 16.69 27.41
N GLN A 259 1.60 16.42 28.64
CA GLN A 259 0.88 15.18 28.96
C GLN A 259 -0.56 15.24 28.44
N VAL A 260 -0.90 14.32 27.54
CA VAL A 260 -2.26 14.19 26.96
C VAL A 260 -3.09 13.17 27.75
N PHE A 261 -2.47 12.05 28.12
CA PHE A 261 -3.07 11.03 28.97
C PHE A 261 -2.12 10.69 30.09
N ASP A 262 -2.66 10.52 31.30
CA ASP A 262 -1.86 10.13 32.44
C ASP A 262 -1.44 8.65 32.38
N LYS A 263 -0.62 8.23 33.35
CA LYS A 263 -0.13 6.85 33.45
C LYS A 263 -1.23 5.82 33.74
N THR A 264 -2.46 6.22 34.06
CA THR A 264 -3.57 5.28 34.28
C THR A 264 -4.02 4.66 32.97
N MET A 265 -3.77 5.34 31.85
CA MET A 265 -4.06 4.85 30.51
C MET A 265 -2.85 4.15 29.90
N VAL A 266 -2.74 2.84 30.11
CA VAL A 266 -1.65 2.02 29.53
C VAL A 266 -1.91 1.80 28.04
N VAL A 267 -1.34 2.64 27.20
CA VAL A 267 -1.45 2.54 25.74
C VAL A 267 -0.41 1.56 25.20
N LYS A 268 -0.90 0.47 24.60
CA LYS A 268 -0.05 -0.53 23.93
C LYS A 268 0.12 -0.27 22.44
N GLN A 269 -0.80 0.48 21.84
CA GLN A 269 -0.74 0.87 20.44
C GLN A 269 -1.49 2.19 20.26
N MET A 270 -0.96 3.05 19.41
CA MET A 270 -1.64 4.26 18.96
C MET A 270 -1.60 4.34 17.43
N HIS A 271 -2.64 4.94 16.87
CA HIS A 271 -2.69 5.33 15.47
C HIS A 271 -3.46 6.64 15.33
N VAL A 272 -2.86 7.63 14.69
CA VAL A 272 -3.48 8.92 14.36
C VAL A 272 -3.96 8.86 12.92
N LEU A 273 -5.25 9.14 12.74
CA LEU A 273 -5.89 9.26 11.44
C LEU A 273 -6.10 10.73 11.13
N GLU A 274 -5.02 11.40 10.70
CA GLU A 274 -4.98 12.86 10.50
C GLU A 274 -6.12 13.41 9.62
N PRO A 275 -6.54 12.77 8.50
CA PRO A 275 -7.63 13.31 7.69
C PRO A 275 -8.99 13.42 8.40
N GLN A 276 -9.11 12.78 9.57
CA GLN A 276 -10.35 12.67 10.35
C GLN A 276 -10.18 13.22 11.77
N ASP A 277 -8.98 13.73 12.13
CA ASP A 277 -8.65 14.19 13.48
C ASP A 277 -8.97 13.16 14.59
N LEU A 278 -8.72 11.87 14.32
CA LEU A 278 -8.98 10.78 15.25
C LEU A 278 -7.68 10.17 15.77
N LEU A 279 -7.58 10.04 17.09
CA LEU A 279 -6.58 9.20 17.75
C LEU A 279 -7.24 7.90 18.20
N ILE A 280 -6.74 6.78 17.67
CA ILE A 280 -7.16 5.44 18.01
C ILE A 280 -6.08 4.82 18.90
N THR A 281 -6.43 4.53 20.16
CA THR A 281 -5.53 3.87 21.10
C THR A 281 -6.06 2.50 21.50
N ARG A 282 -5.16 1.52 21.60
CA ARG A 282 -5.44 0.25 22.27
C ARG A 282 -4.90 0.34 23.68
N THR A 283 -5.80 0.31 24.65
CA THR A 283 -5.49 0.28 26.08
C THR A 283 -5.74 -1.10 26.66
N ASP A 284 -5.03 -1.45 27.72
CA ASP A 284 -5.39 -2.63 28.51
C ASP A 284 -6.73 -2.37 29.22
N LYS A 285 -7.60 -3.39 29.26
CA LYS A 285 -8.79 -3.32 30.12
C LYS A 285 -8.30 -3.22 31.57
N GLY A 286 -8.56 -2.09 32.21
CA GLY A 286 -8.32 -1.93 33.64
C GLY A 286 -8.95 -3.10 34.42
N VAL A 287 -8.23 -3.55 35.45
CA VAL A 287 -8.72 -4.52 36.44
C VAL A 287 -9.96 -3.96 37.14
#